data_AF-A0A940PWJ7-F1
#
_entry.id   AF-A0A940PWJ7-F1
#
_cell.length_a   1.000
_cell.length_b   1.000
_cell.length_c   1.000
_cell.angle_alpha   90.00
_cell.angle_beta   90.00
_cell.angle_gamma   90.00
#
_symmetry.space_group_name_H-M   'P 1'
#
loop_
_entity.id
_entity.type
_entity.pdbx_description
1 polymer ?
#
loop_
_entity_poly.entity_id
_entity_poly.type
_entity_poly.pdbx_seq_one_letter_code
_entity_poly.pdbx_strand_id
1 'polypeptide(L)'
;MFKLNFSEILSDFSLRKEKTDMFIHTWKSKNKDVYADFKNGIGKVADGDLAILYNMYALMKDCVPPEAQSFYDWFGGLLTQSPTRTSALMSATGWAGEYTEKIAQCIVNRQLWLGINLKTGKVDIYTSRQKGLLMIKSGTPIEIWNRLPQYMKSHFIEQVDKLTRNSNGCMLLGKLERKQLYQALAFFANIFTLGHAVFIPSFMANLYDKVIEKGDTLAYCMYYFVVFDHGLSRMMKILNSILEKDDVDEGGLVLIRNCVHHLVYQSVELGVETKISWENAVEDCNPEIWKDVLFVLHKTKGKRGKKKVVRTLDEILIGDVTDHKKKIRQFLEENEDDICLAYLLLALVQTGKVKDTIPYMTFHRAMEHFTGRRIGHDIPQKRYGELKNDSGYLNPYSNSCKRAKRIIHEWTRILAKTG
;
A
#
# COMPACT_ATOMS: atom_id res chain seq x y z
N MET A 1 -0.98 -5.08 16.92
CA MET A 1 -1.19 -4.18 18.09
C MET A 1 -2.35 -3.21 17.88
N PHE A 2 -2.63 -2.79 16.64
CA PHE A 2 -3.83 -2.01 16.31
C PHE A 2 -4.60 -2.68 15.17
N LYS A 3 -5.87 -3.04 15.40
CA LYS A 3 -6.79 -3.37 14.30
C LYS A 3 -7.34 -2.05 13.76
N LEU A 4 -6.57 -1.37 12.92
CA LEU A 4 -7.09 -0.25 12.14
C LEU A 4 -8.03 -0.86 11.09
N ASN A 5 -9.32 -0.57 11.21
CA ASN A 5 -10.37 -1.03 10.32
C ASN A 5 -10.43 -0.23 9.01
N PHE A 6 -9.27 0.21 8.50
CA PHE A 6 -9.15 1.10 7.35
C PHE A 6 -9.85 0.54 6.09
N SER A 7 -9.77 -0.77 5.88
CA SER A 7 -10.46 -1.48 4.80
C SER A 7 -11.97 -1.61 5.01
N GLU A 8 -12.46 -1.64 6.26
CA GLU A 8 -13.90 -1.60 6.57
C GLU A 8 -14.48 -0.18 6.41
N ILE A 9 -13.66 0.86 6.60
CA ILE A 9 -14.06 2.28 6.49
C ILE A 9 -14.17 2.72 5.02
N LEU A 10 -13.39 2.11 4.13
CA LEU A 10 -13.43 2.36 2.69
C LEU A 10 -14.19 1.25 1.95
N SER A 11 -15.52 1.22 2.09
CA SER A 11 -16.39 0.20 1.48
C SER A 11 -16.23 0.05 -0.05
N ASP A 12 -15.72 1.07 -0.74
CA ASP A 12 -15.49 1.06 -2.19
C ASP A 12 -14.02 0.89 -2.58
N PHE A 13 -13.14 0.50 -1.65
CA PHE A 13 -11.69 0.48 -1.88
C PHE A 13 -11.30 -0.33 -3.13
N SER A 14 -11.98 -1.45 -3.40
CA SER A 14 -11.71 -2.29 -4.58
C SER A 14 -12.02 -1.59 -5.91
N LEU A 15 -13.14 -0.87 -6.01
CA LEU A 15 -13.55 -0.12 -7.20
C LEU A 15 -12.64 1.08 -7.45
N ARG A 16 -12.25 1.79 -6.39
CA ARG A 16 -11.31 2.92 -6.48
C ARG A 16 -9.92 2.44 -6.88
N LYS A 17 -9.47 1.31 -6.30
CA LYS A 17 -8.17 0.71 -6.60
C LYS A 17 -8.01 0.37 -8.08
N GLU A 18 -8.98 -0.26 -8.73
CA GLU A 18 -8.85 -0.61 -10.17
C GLU A 18 -8.71 0.62 -11.07
N LYS A 19 -9.44 1.71 -10.76
CA LYS A 19 -9.29 2.99 -11.47
C LYS A 19 -7.92 3.61 -11.22
N THR A 20 -7.47 3.65 -9.97
CA THR A 20 -6.13 4.15 -9.60
C THR A 20 -5.04 3.34 -10.28
N ASP A 21 -5.12 2.01 -10.25
CA ASP A 21 -4.18 1.11 -10.89
C ASP A 21 -4.04 1.45 -12.38
N MET A 22 -5.16 1.60 -13.09
CA MET A 22 -5.16 1.94 -14.52
C MET A 22 -4.59 3.33 -14.82
N PHE A 23 -4.93 4.32 -13.99
CA PHE A 23 -4.37 5.67 -14.10
C PHE A 23 -2.85 5.65 -13.93
N ILE A 24 -2.34 4.95 -12.90
CA ILE A 24 -0.91 4.85 -12.62
C ILE A 24 -0.16 4.11 -13.73
N HIS A 25 -0.73 3.04 -14.30
CA HIS A 25 -0.16 2.38 -15.49
C HIS A 25 -0.09 3.33 -16.70
N THR A 26 -1.12 4.15 -16.91
CA THR A 26 -1.16 5.14 -17.99
C THR A 26 -0.09 6.21 -17.79
N TRP A 27 0.03 6.72 -16.56
CA TRP A 27 1.04 7.68 -16.19
C TRP A 27 2.45 7.11 -16.40
N LYS A 28 2.75 5.91 -15.88
CA LYS A 28 4.06 5.27 -16.02
C LYS A 28 4.41 4.99 -17.49
N SER A 29 3.43 4.65 -18.33
CA SER A 29 3.65 4.42 -19.76
C SER A 29 4.08 5.68 -20.51
N LYS A 30 3.63 6.85 -20.05
CA LYS A 30 4.04 8.17 -20.58
C LYS A 30 5.34 8.69 -19.94
N ASN A 31 5.67 8.24 -18.73
CA ASN A 31 6.81 8.73 -17.94
C ASN A 31 7.84 7.60 -17.67
N LYS A 32 8.24 6.88 -18.73
CA LYS A 32 9.11 5.71 -18.61
C LYS A 32 10.47 6.05 -18.02
N ASP A 33 11.05 7.18 -18.43
CA ASP A 33 12.38 7.63 -18.01
C ASP A 33 12.37 8.02 -16.53
N VAL A 34 11.38 8.80 -16.10
CA VAL A 34 11.18 9.17 -14.68
C VAL A 34 11.07 7.93 -13.79
N TYR A 35 10.33 6.92 -14.22
CA TYR A 35 10.22 5.68 -13.46
C TYR A 35 11.49 4.82 -13.50
N ALA A 36 12.24 4.86 -14.61
CA ALA A 36 13.53 4.19 -14.72
C ALA A 36 14.57 4.81 -13.76
N ASP A 37 14.63 6.14 -13.70
CA ASP A 37 15.49 6.89 -12.77
C ASP A 37 15.14 6.59 -11.31
N PHE A 38 13.85 6.58 -10.98
CA PHE A 38 13.39 6.16 -9.66
C PHE A 38 13.90 4.76 -9.29
N LYS A 39 13.73 3.78 -10.19
CA LYS A 39 14.21 2.40 -9.93
C LYS A 39 15.73 2.31 -9.81
N ASN A 40 16.46 3.09 -10.61
CA ASN A 40 17.91 3.18 -10.51
C ASN A 40 18.31 3.73 -9.13
N GLY A 41 17.65 4.79 -8.67
CA GLY A 41 17.85 5.34 -7.32
C GLY A 41 17.62 4.29 -6.23
N ILE A 42 16.53 3.52 -6.31
CA ILE A 42 16.27 2.40 -5.38
C ILE A 42 17.40 1.36 -5.41
N GLY A 43 17.91 1.01 -6.59
CA GLY A 43 19.00 0.03 -6.73
C GLY A 43 20.29 0.46 -6.04
N LYS A 44 20.60 1.76 -6.05
CA LYS A 44 21.82 2.33 -5.44
C LYS A 44 21.77 2.42 -3.91
N VAL A 45 20.60 2.24 -3.30
CA VAL A 45 20.46 2.30 -1.84
C VAL A 45 21.34 1.25 -1.15
N ALA A 46 21.47 0.06 -1.73
CA ALA A 46 22.32 -1.00 -1.18
C ALA A 46 23.81 -0.62 -1.18
N ASP A 47 24.21 0.33 -2.03
CA ASP A 47 25.57 0.86 -2.14
C ASP A 47 25.78 2.13 -1.28
N GLY A 48 24.78 2.51 -0.47
CA GLY A 48 24.85 3.65 0.43
C GLY A 48 24.29 4.97 -0.13
N ASP A 49 23.76 4.99 -1.36
CA ASP A 49 23.09 6.17 -1.90
C ASP A 49 21.66 6.29 -1.34
N LEU A 50 21.51 7.07 -0.28
CA LEU A 50 20.23 7.24 0.42
C LEU A 50 19.37 8.38 -0.17
N ALA A 51 19.79 9.03 -1.26
CA ALA A 51 19.10 10.22 -1.79
C ALA A 51 17.61 9.95 -2.09
N ILE A 52 17.30 8.80 -2.68
CA ILE A 52 15.90 8.43 -2.97
C ILE A 52 15.07 8.23 -1.70
N LEU A 53 15.67 7.68 -0.64
CA LEU A 53 15.00 7.49 0.64
C LEU A 53 14.74 8.83 1.34
N TYR A 54 15.69 9.78 1.25
CA TYR A 54 15.48 11.14 1.75
C TYR A 54 14.34 11.84 1.00
N ASN A 55 14.24 11.67 -0.33
CA ASN A 55 13.15 12.23 -1.11
C ASN A 55 11.78 11.63 -0.70
N MET A 56 11.71 10.31 -0.50
CA MET A 56 10.51 9.65 0.01
C MET A 56 10.14 10.15 1.40
N TYR A 57 11.12 10.28 2.29
CA TYR A 57 10.92 10.82 3.63
C TYR A 57 10.43 12.26 3.60
N ALA A 58 11.02 13.12 2.76
CA ALA A 58 10.60 14.51 2.60
C ALA A 58 9.14 14.61 2.12
N LEU A 59 8.75 13.80 1.14
CA LEU A 59 7.36 13.73 0.69
C LEU A 59 6.39 13.38 1.83
N MET A 60 6.75 12.37 2.64
CA MET A 60 5.95 11.96 3.79
C MET A 60 5.93 13.04 4.88
N LYS A 61 7.07 13.68 5.15
CA LYS A 61 7.20 14.77 6.11
C LYS A 61 6.33 15.97 5.73
N ASP A 62 6.30 16.34 4.46
CA ASP A 62 5.47 17.43 3.96
C ASP A 62 3.96 17.14 4.12
N CYS A 63 3.56 15.88 4.30
CA CYS A 63 2.18 15.52 4.59
C CYS A 63 1.83 15.65 6.07
N VAL A 64 2.82 15.76 6.97
CA VAL A 64 2.62 15.88 8.42
C VAL A 64 2.05 17.26 8.75
N PRO A 65 0.88 17.35 9.41
CA PRO A 65 0.29 18.64 9.76
C PRO A 65 1.11 19.34 10.88
N PRO A 66 1.10 20.69 10.94
CA PRO A 66 1.87 21.44 11.94
C PRO A 66 1.56 21.06 13.40
N GLU A 67 0.32 20.70 13.71
CA GLU A 67 -0.11 20.26 15.03
C GLU A 67 0.55 18.92 15.42
N ALA A 68 0.75 18.02 14.45
CA ALA A 68 1.46 16.77 14.68
C ALA A 68 2.95 17.02 14.93
N GLN A 69 3.56 17.94 14.19
CA GLN A 69 4.96 18.32 14.42
C GLN A 69 5.15 18.89 15.83
N SER A 70 4.27 19.82 16.22
CA SER A 70 4.24 20.40 17.56
C SER A 70 4.08 19.34 18.65
N PHE A 71 3.23 18.34 18.41
CA PHE A 71 3.06 17.20 19.30
C PHE A 71 4.35 16.36 19.43
N TYR A 72 5.01 16.04 18.32
CA TYR A 72 6.24 15.25 18.35
C TYR A 72 7.38 16.00 19.04
N ASP A 73 7.51 17.29 18.81
CA ASP A 73 8.53 18.13 19.47
C ASP A 73 8.27 18.19 20.98
N TRP A 74 7.01 18.38 21.39
CA TRP A 74 6.59 18.33 22.79
C TRP A 74 6.86 16.96 23.43
N PHE A 75 6.43 15.88 22.77
CA PHE A 75 6.57 14.51 23.29
C PHE A 75 8.03 14.09 23.36
N GLY A 76 8.84 14.43 22.35
CA GLY A 76 10.29 14.22 22.36
C GLY A 76 10.97 15.01 23.48
N GLY A 77 10.57 16.27 23.69
CA GLY A 77 11.03 17.07 24.81
C GLY A 77 10.73 16.44 26.17
N LEU A 78 9.54 15.85 26.33
CA LEU A 78 9.14 15.16 27.56
C LEU A 78 10.06 13.97 27.90
N LEU A 79 10.56 13.27 26.87
CA LEU A 79 11.40 12.09 27.03
C LEU A 79 12.89 12.41 27.20
N THR A 80 13.35 13.60 26.78
CA THR A 80 14.78 13.92 26.63
C THR A 80 15.26 15.06 27.51
N GLN A 81 14.36 15.88 28.08
CA GLN A 81 14.75 17.09 28.81
C GLN A 81 14.92 16.89 30.32
N SER A 82 15.67 17.81 30.95
CA SER A 82 15.90 17.86 32.39
C SER A 82 14.60 18.07 33.18
N PRO A 83 14.51 17.58 34.43
CA PRO A 83 13.27 17.63 35.25
C PRO A 83 12.60 19.01 35.34
N THR A 84 13.38 20.08 35.39
CA THR A 84 12.90 21.49 35.44
C THR A 84 12.25 21.98 34.15
N ARG A 85 12.63 21.45 32.98
CA ARG A 85 11.94 21.74 31.72
C ARG A 85 10.76 20.81 31.50
N THR A 86 10.84 19.57 32.00
CA THR A 86 9.73 18.61 31.99
C THR A 86 8.49 19.20 32.68
N SER A 87 8.65 19.87 33.82
CA SER A 87 7.52 20.52 34.50
C SER A 87 6.88 21.64 33.66
N ALA A 88 7.69 22.43 32.95
CA ALA A 88 7.19 23.47 32.05
C ALA A 88 6.45 22.86 30.84
N LEU A 89 7.00 21.81 30.23
CA LEU A 89 6.35 21.05 29.15
C LEU A 89 5.03 20.43 29.60
N MET A 90 4.96 19.87 30.80
CA MET A 90 3.73 19.30 31.36
C MET A 90 2.67 20.36 31.65
N SER A 91 3.07 21.61 31.88
CA SER A 91 2.15 22.74 32.07
C SER A 91 1.67 23.39 30.76
N ALA A 92 2.27 23.03 29.62
CA ALA A 92 1.88 23.55 28.32
C ALA A 92 0.48 23.05 27.94
N THR A 93 -0.45 23.99 27.73
CA THR A 93 -1.76 23.71 27.18
C THR A 93 -1.68 23.65 25.64
N GLY A 94 -2.40 22.71 25.01
CA GLY A 94 -2.50 22.67 23.54
C GLY A 94 -1.41 21.89 22.80
N TRP A 95 -0.72 20.94 23.43
CA TRP A 95 0.35 20.13 22.79
C TRP A 95 -0.11 19.30 21.58
N ALA A 96 -1.43 19.09 21.40
CA ALA A 96 -2.03 18.51 20.19
C ALA A 96 -3.11 19.44 19.60
N GLY A 97 -2.94 20.76 19.73
CA GLY A 97 -3.91 21.75 19.27
C GLY A 97 -5.29 21.52 19.91
N GLU A 98 -6.34 21.59 19.08
CA GLU A 98 -7.74 21.39 19.49
C GLU A 98 -8.03 19.97 20.02
N TYR A 99 -7.16 18.98 19.77
CA TYR A 99 -7.39 17.61 20.19
C TYR A 99 -6.91 17.32 21.62
N THR A 100 -6.13 18.22 22.21
CA THR A 100 -5.50 18.04 23.53
C THR A 100 -6.52 17.65 24.60
N GLU A 101 -7.63 18.38 24.68
CA GLU A 101 -8.67 18.13 25.68
C GLU A 101 -9.37 16.79 25.42
N LYS A 102 -9.68 16.47 24.15
CA LYS A 102 -10.33 15.21 23.80
C LYS A 102 -9.48 13.99 24.15
N ILE A 103 -8.17 14.09 23.87
CA ILE A 103 -7.21 13.03 24.22
C ILE A 103 -7.12 12.88 25.74
N ALA A 104 -7.02 13.99 26.48
CA ALA A 104 -6.97 13.98 27.94
C ALA A 104 -8.23 13.32 28.54
N GLN A 105 -9.42 13.65 28.03
CA GLN A 105 -10.68 13.03 28.48
C GLN A 105 -10.69 11.51 28.23
N CYS A 106 -10.21 11.04 27.09
CA CYS A 106 -10.08 9.59 26.83
C CYS A 106 -9.08 8.91 27.77
N ILE A 107 -8.00 9.59 28.16
CA ILE A 107 -6.99 9.04 29.08
C ILE A 107 -7.55 8.95 30.50
N VAL A 108 -8.19 10.02 30.98
CA VAL A 108 -8.80 10.08 32.31
C VAL A 108 -9.98 9.10 32.40
N ASN A 109 -10.86 9.10 31.41
CA ASN A 109 -12.02 8.22 31.35
C ASN A 109 -11.78 7.06 30.37
N ARG A 110 -11.20 5.99 30.92
CA ARG A 110 -10.75 4.77 30.24
C ARG A 110 -11.85 3.93 29.57
N GLN A 111 -13.11 4.36 29.66
CA GLN A 111 -14.22 3.72 28.93
C GLN A 111 -14.57 4.42 27.63
N LEU A 112 -14.05 5.64 27.42
CA LEU A 112 -14.31 6.42 26.23
C LEU A 112 -13.48 5.95 25.04
N TRP A 113 -14.05 6.17 23.87
CA TRP A 113 -13.46 5.91 22.57
C TRP A 113 -13.24 7.23 21.86
N LEU A 114 -12.05 7.39 21.31
CA LEU A 114 -11.73 8.43 20.36
C LEU A 114 -12.17 7.93 18.97
N GLY A 115 -13.19 8.55 18.40
CA GLY A 115 -13.73 8.23 17.09
C GLY A 115 -13.31 9.27 16.06
N ILE A 116 -12.74 8.79 14.95
CA ILE A 116 -12.16 9.62 13.91
C ILE A 116 -12.85 9.32 12.59
N ASN A 117 -13.45 10.35 11.99
CA ASN A 117 -14.03 10.28 10.67
C ASN A 117 -12.96 10.57 9.62
N LEU A 118 -12.43 9.53 8.98
CA LEU A 118 -11.39 9.66 7.96
C LEU A 118 -11.84 10.43 6.70
N LYS A 119 -13.15 10.58 6.46
CA LYS A 119 -13.67 11.32 5.29
C LYS A 119 -13.77 12.82 5.56
N THR A 120 -14.16 13.21 6.78
CA THR A 120 -14.39 14.62 7.12
C THR A 120 -13.30 15.22 8.00
N GLY A 121 -12.39 14.40 8.52
CA GLY A 121 -11.39 14.81 9.51
C GLY A 121 -11.94 15.01 10.92
N LYS A 122 -13.26 14.88 11.13
CA LYS A 122 -13.87 15.15 12.44
C LYS A 122 -13.45 14.10 13.47
N VAL A 123 -12.97 14.58 14.61
CA VAL A 123 -12.58 13.77 15.77
C VAL A 123 -13.56 14.04 16.91
N ASP A 124 -14.18 13.01 17.47
CA ASP A 124 -15.11 13.13 18.61
C ASP A 124 -14.95 11.96 19.60
N ILE A 125 -15.59 12.10 20.76
CA ILE A 125 -15.57 11.12 21.84
C ILE A 125 -16.88 10.33 21.86
N TYR A 126 -16.78 9.02 22.08
CA TYR A 126 -17.91 8.11 22.13
C TYR A 126 -17.84 7.17 23.33
N THR A 127 -18.99 6.74 23.84
CA THR A 127 -19.09 5.72 24.90
C THR A 127 -19.03 4.29 24.37
N SER A 128 -19.21 4.09 23.06
CA SER A 128 -19.19 2.79 22.40
C SER A 128 -18.61 2.88 20.98
N ARG A 129 -18.17 1.73 20.44
CA ARG A 129 -17.59 1.65 19.10
C ARG A 129 -18.64 2.00 18.04
N GLN A 130 -18.30 2.93 17.15
CA GLN A 130 -19.16 3.32 16.03
C GLN A 130 -18.71 2.65 14.72
N LYS A 131 -19.67 2.35 13.85
CA LYS A 131 -19.40 1.81 12.50
C LYS A 131 -18.94 2.94 11.57
N GLY A 132 -17.96 2.66 10.73
CA GLY A 132 -17.47 3.63 9.72
C GLY A 132 -16.50 4.69 10.24
N LEU A 133 -16.18 4.68 11.54
CA LEU A 133 -15.14 5.51 12.14
C LEU A 133 -13.90 4.67 12.46
N LEU A 134 -12.74 5.32 12.45
CA LEU A 134 -11.55 4.78 13.09
C LEU A 134 -11.72 4.98 14.60
N MET A 135 -11.81 3.88 15.34
CA MET A 135 -12.14 3.89 16.76
C MET A 135 -10.94 3.44 17.60
N ILE A 136 -10.52 4.28 18.54
CA ILE A 136 -9.37 4.01 19.41
C ILE A 136 -9.81 4.14 20.86
N LYS A 137 -9.66 3.05 21.61
CA LYS A 137 -9.93 3.04 23.04
C LYS A 137 -8.65 3.26 23.82
N SER A 138 -8.67 4.23 24.72
CA SER A 138 -7.67 4.35 25.77
C SER A 138 -7.79 3.15 26.71
N GLY A 139 -6.82 2.24 26.66
CA GLY A 139 -6.77 1.07 27.54
C GLY A 139 -6.11 1.40 28.88
N THR A 140 -6.32 0.56 29.89
CA THR A 140 -5.44 0.63 31.07
C THR A 140 -4.00 0.28 30.66
N PRO A 141 -2.97 0.77 31.38
CA PRO A 141 -1.58 0.38 31.13
C PRO A 141 -1.37 -1.14 31.01
N ILE A 142 -2.09 -1.92 31.83
CA ILE A 142 -2.05 -3.39 31.83
C ILE A 142 -2.68 -3.95 30.56
N GLU A 143 -3.82 -3.42 30.11
CA GLU A 143 -4.47 -3.85 28.87
C GLU A 143 -3.60 -3.54 27.65
N ILE A 144 -2.97 -2.36 27.61
CA ILE A 144 -2.05 -1.95 26.55
C ILE A 144 -0.85 -2.88 26.54
N TRP A 145 -0.23 -3.11 27.71
CA TRP A 145 0.87 -4.04 27.88
C TRP A 145 0.50 -5.44 27.38
N ASN A 146 -0.65 -5.97 27.79
CA ASN A 146 -1.10 -7.31 27.40
C ASN A 146 -1.29 -7.47 25.88
N ARG A 147 -1.64 -6.40 25.16
CA ARG A 147 -1.80 -6.38 23.70
C ARG A 147 -0.48 -6.30 22.92
N LEU A 148 0.64 -5.98 23.57
CA LEU A 148 1.95 -5.99 22.93
C LEU A 148 2.32 -7.41 22.46
N PRO A 149 2.92 -7.57 21.28
CA PRO A 149 3.59 -8.81 20.89
C PRO A 149 4.64 -9.22 21.91
N GLN A 150 4.87 -10.54 22.05
CA GLN A 150 5.75 -11.07 23.09
C GLN A 150 7.20 -10.56 22.96
N TYR A 151 7.73 -10.46 21.75
CA TYR A 151 9.09 -9.95 21.52
C TYR A 151 9.25 -8.48 21.97
N MET A 152 8.23 -7.63 21.74
CA MET A 152 8.26 -6.25 22.24
C MET A 152 8.23 -6.20 23.77
N LYS A 153 7.42 -7.04 24.41
CA LYS A 153 7.40 -7.14 25.88
C LYS A 153 8.78 -7.54 26.41
N SER A 154 9.39 -8.57 25.83
CA SER A 154 10.73 -9.03 26.21
C SER A 154 11.78 -7.93 26.03
N HIS A 155 11.78 -7.25 24.88
CA HIS A 155 12.70 -6.14 24.62
C HIS A 155 12.51 -5.00 25.63
N PHE A 156 11.27 -4.54 25.87
CA PHE A 156 11.04 -3.49 26.87
C PHE A 156 11.48 -3.90 28.28
N ILE A 157 11.22 -5.16 28.68
CA ILE A 157 11.69 -5.68 29.97
C ILE A 157 13.22 -5.66 30.02
N GLU A 158 13.89 -6.14 28.97
CA GLU A 158 15.35 -6.19 28.90
C GLU A 158 15.98 -4.79 28.96
N GLN A 159 15.45 -3.82 28.21
CA GLN A 159 15.93 -2.44 28.22
C GLN A 159 15.72 -1.79 29.59
N VAL A 160 14.57 -2.01 30.21
CA VAL A 160 14.29 -1.56 31.58
C VAL A 160 15.25 -2.23 32.58
N ASP A 161 15.48 -3.53 32.45
CA ASP A 161 16.40 -4.26 33.33
C ASP A 161 17.85 -3.77 33.17
N LYS A 162 18.30 -3.44 31.94
CA LYS A 162 19.61 -2.82 31.67
C LYS A 162 19.73 -1.47 32.38
N LEU A 163 18.71 -0.61 32.26
CA LEU A 163 18.69 0.71 32.90
C LEU A 163 18.58 0.67 34.43
N THR A 164 18.00 -0.40 34.96
CA THR A 164 17.71 -0.55 36.39
C THR A 164 18.69 -1.48 37.08
N ARG A 165 19.83 -1.80 36.47
CA ARG A 165 20.94 -2.52 37.11
C ARG A 165 22.10 -1.59 37.41
N ASN A 166 22.78 -1.81 38.52
CA ASN A 166 24.05 -1.16 38.81
C ASN A 166 25.22 -1.85 38.08
N SER A 167 26.42 -1.27 38.21
CA SER A 167 27.67 -1.81 37.65
C SER A 167 27.99 -3.25 38.08
N ASN A 168 27.41 -3.72 39.19
CA ASN A 168 27.59 -5.07 39.73
C ASN A 168 26.48 -6.03 39.27
N GLY A 169 25.59 -5.60 38.39
CA GLY A 169 24.47 -6.39 37.86
C GLY A 169 23.27 -6.54 38.80
N CYS A 170 23.30 -5.91 39.98
CA CYS A 170 22.20 -5.92 40.93
C CYS A 170 21.09 -4.98 40.49
N MET A 171 19.85 -5.44 40.59
CA MET A 171 18.67 -4.67 40.23
C MET A 171 18.39 -3.58 41.30
N LEU A 172 18.44 -2.33 40.87
CA LEU A 172 18.23 -1.12 41.67
C LEU A 172 16.77 -0.90 42.06
N LEU A 173 15.83 -1.43 41.26
CA LEU A 173 14.39 -1.25 41.51
C LEU A 173 13.74 -2.52 42.06
N GLY A 174 12.91 -2.36 43.08
CA GLY A 174 12.02 -3.38 43.61
C GLY A 174 10.91 -3.77 42.63
N LYS A 175 10.20 -4.86 42.93
CA LYS A 175 9.12 -5.39 42.07
C LYS A 175 7.98 -4.37 41.85
N LEU A 176 7.68 -3.56 42.87
CA LEU A 176 6.65 -2.52 42.79
C LEU A 176 7.07 -1.36 41.88
N GLU A 177 8.31 -0.89 42.01
CA GLU A 177 8.86 0.21 41.23
C GLU A 177 8.95 -0.15 39.74
N ARG A 178 9.39 -1.38 39.41
CA ARG A 178 9.35 -1.88 38.03
C ARG A 178 7.92 -1.89 37.46
N LYS A 179 6.93 -2.28 38.27
CA LYS A 179 5.53 -2.25 37.86
C LYS A 179 5.05 -0.82 37.59
N GLN A 180 5.45 0.15 38.40
CA GLN A 180 5.14 1.57 38.17
C GLN A 180 5.80 2.10 36.89
N LEU A 181 7.04 1.70 36.61
CA LEU A 181 7.74 2.07 35.38
C LEU A 181 7.02 1.54 34.12
N TYR A 182 6.61 0.28 34.11
CA TYR A 182 5.80 -0.27 33.01
C TYR A 182 4.47 0.47 32.84
N GLN A 183 3.84 0.89 33.94
CA GLN A 183 2.61 1.67 33.89
C GLN A 183 2.84 3.06 33.30
N ALA A 184 3.96 3.71 33.63
CA ALA A 184 4.36 4.99 33.06
C ALA A 184 4.66 4.88 31.55
N LEU A 185 5.41 3.86 31.12
CA LEU A 185 5.70 3.60 29.71
C LEU A 185 4.41 3.39 28.91
N ALA A 186 3.49 2.57 29.41
CA ALA A 186 2.21 2.34 28.73
C ALA A 186 1.32 3.59 28.72
N PHE A 187 1.42 4.47 29.73
CA PHE A 187 0.75 5.77 29.74
C PHE A 187 1.26 6.68 28.61
N PHE A 188 2.57 6.85 28.47
CA PHE A 188 3.16 7.63 27.38
C PHE A 188 2.88 7.03 26.00
N ALA A 189 2.92 5.70 25.86
CA ALA A 189 2.53 5.03 24.63
C ALA A 189 1.06 5.29 24.24
N ASN A 190 0.17 5.41 25.24
CA ASN A 190 -1.23 5.73 25.01
C ASN A 190 -1.41 7.18 24.53
N ILE A 191 -0.69 8.14 25.14
CA ILE A 191 -0.64 9.54 24.68
C ILE A 191 -0.15 9.59 23.23
N PHE A 192 0.98 8.93 22.93
CA PHE A 192 1.55 8.87 21.59
C PHE A 192 0.56 8.30 20.58
N THR A 193 -0.12 7.21 20.91
CA THR A 193 -1.09 6.55 20.02
C THR A 193 -2.29 7.46 19.74
N LEU A 194 -2.90 8.03 20.79
CA LEU A 194 -4.07 8.89 20.65
C LEU A 194 -3.72 10.18 19.90
N GLY A 195 -2.58 10.79 20.24
CA GLY A 195 -2.04 11.96 19.54
C GLY A 195 -1.77 11.67 18.06
N HIS A 196 -1.02 10.62 17.76
CA HIS A 196 -0.73 10.24 16.37
C HIS A 196 -2.01 9.98 15.56
N ALA A 197 -3.00 9.34 16.18
CA ALA A 197 -4.23 8.98 15.49
C ALA A 197 -5.08 10.17 15.07
N VAL A 198 -5.22 11.20 15.91
CA VAL A 198 -6.04 12.39 15.56
C VAL A 198 -5.50 13.13 14.35
N PHE A 199 -4.20 12.97 14.05
CA PHE A 199 -3.56 13.61 12.91
C PHE A 199 -3.64 12.80 11.60
N ILE A 200 -4.05 11.53 11.66
CA ILE A 200 -4.19 10.67 10.47
C ILE A 200 -5.08 11.30 9.39
N PRO A 201 -6.25 11.89 9.69
CA PRO A 201 -7.08 12.47 8.64
C PRO A 201 -6.40 13.62 7.90
N SER A 202 -5.80 14.57 8.63
CA SER A 202 -5.09 15.70 8.04
C SER A 202 -3.88 15.23 7.23
N PHE A 203 -3.15 14.24 7.74
CA PHE A 203 -2.06 13.59 7.00
C PHE A 203 -2.57 12.98 5.67
N MET A 204 -3.68 12.24 5.72
CA MET A 204 -4.27 11.62 4.53
C MET A 204 -4.80 12.65 3.54
N ALA A 205 -5.35 13.76 4.02
CA ALA A 205 -5.82 14.87 3.17
C ALA A 205 -4.63 15.55 2.46
N ASN A 206 -3.55 15.85 3.18
CA ASN A 206 -2.33 16.40 2.60
C ASN A 206 -1.69 15.47 1.57
N LEU A 207 -1.67 14.17 1.87
CA LEU A 207 -1.19 13.16 0.93
C LEU A 207 -2.10 13.10 -0.31
N TYR A 208 -3.43 13.14 -0.13
CA TYR A 208 -4.37 13.19 -1.24
C TYR A 208 -4.13 14.42 -2.13
N ASP A 209 -3.99 15.61 -1.55
CA ASP A 209 -3.71 16.86 -2.28
C ASP A 209 -2.39 16.76 -3.08
N LYS A 210 -1.32 16.25 -2.46
CA LYS A 210 -0.04 16.03 -3.16
C LYS A 210 -0.17 15.05 -4.32
N VAL A 211 -0.84 13.92 -4.11
CA VAL A 211 -0.87 12.84 -5.11
C VAL A 211 -1.88 13.11 -6.22
N ILE A 212 -3.07 13.61 -5.89
CA ILE A 212 -4.18 13.73 -6.83
C ILE A 212 -4.24 15.13 -7.44
N GLU A 213 -4.18 16.17 -6.62
CA GLU A 213 -4.35 17.55 -7.12
C GLU A 213 -3.05 18.10 -7.73
N LYS A 214 -1.92 17.83 -7.08
CA LYS A 214 -0.60 18.32 -7.53
C LYS A 214 0.12 17.36 -8.48
N GLY A 215 -0.33 16.11 -8.59
CA GLY A 215 0.26 15.13 -9.49
C GLY A 215 1.71 14.76 -9.17
N ASP A 216 2.03 14.56 -7.89
CA ASP A 216 3.38 14.25 -7.44
C ASP A 216 3.95 12.97 -8.10
N THR A 217 5.00 13.15 -8.89
CA THR A 217 5.61 12.08 -9.68
C THR A 217 6.31 11.02 -8.81
N LEU A 218 6.90 11.42 -7.68
CA LEU A 218 7.55 10.50 -6.76
C LEU A 218 6.51 9.59 -6.12
N ALA A 219 5.36 10.13 -5.72
CA ALA A 219 4.26 9.31 -5.19
C ALA A 219 3.73 8.30 -6.21
N TYR A 220 3.62 8.69 -7.49
CA TYR A 220 3.23 7.76 -8.55
C TYR A 220 4.26 6.67 -8.78
N CYS A 221 5.56 7.01 -8.77
CA CYS A 221 6.64 6.04 -8.80
C CYS A 221 6.58 5.08 -7.61
N MET A 222 6.41 5.59 -6.40
CA MET A 222 6.28 4.78 -5.17
C MET A 222 5.09 3.83 -5.25
N TYR A 223 3.91 4.31 -5.67
CA TYR A 223 2.72 3.48 -5.84
C TYR A 223 2.99 2.38 -6.87
N TYR A 224 3.49 2.73 -8.05
CA TYR A 224 3.74 1.76 -9.12
C TYR A 224 4.74 0.69 -8.64
N PHE A 225 5.83 1.13 -8.02
CA PHE A 225 6.88 0.25 -7.51
C PHE A 225 6.35 -0.75 -6.49
N VAL A 226 5.64 -0.26 -5.46
CA VAL A 226 5.05 -1.09 -4.41
C VAL A 226 4.02 -2.05 -4.98
N VAL A 227 3.10 -1.58 -5.84
CA VAL A 227 1.90 -2.32 -6.24
C VAL A 227 2.14 -3.30 -7.40
N PHE A 228 3.02 -2.95 -8.35
CA PHE A 228 3.21 -3.70 -9.60
C PHE A 228 4.60 -4.30 -9.79
N ASP A 229 5.63 -3.75 -9.16
CA ASP A 229 7.03 -4.16 -9.35
C ASP A 229 7.62 -4.90 -8.14
N HIS A 230 6.75 -5.47 -7.29
CA HIS A 230 7.17 -6.20 -6.09
C HIS A 230 8.08 -5.36 -5.20
N GLY A 231 7.73 -4.08 -5.04
CA GLY A 231 8.60 -3.10 -4.41
C GLY A 231 8.91 -3.42 -2.95
N LEU A 232 7.97 -4.02 -2.21
CA LEU A 232 8.17 -4.34 -0.79
C LEU A 232 9.18 -5.48 -0.59
N SER A 233 9.05 -6.55 -1.36
CA SER A 233 10.03 -7.66 -1.33
C SER A 233 11.40 -7.21 -1.81
N ARG A 234 11.49 -6.31 -2.81
CA ARG A 234 12.76 -5.70 -3.23
C ARG A 234 13.38 -4.80 -2.16
N MET A 235 12.57 -3.96 -1.50
CA MET A 235 13.04 -3.15 -0.38
C MET A 235 13.55 -4.00 0.77
N MET A 236 12.94 -5.17 1.01
CA MET A 236 13.43 -6.12 2.01
C MET A 236 14.83 -6.65 1.65
N LYS A 237 15.09 -6.98 0.38
CA LYS A 237 16.44 -7.40 -0.05
C LYS A 237 17.48 -6.31 0.15
N ILE A 238 17.13 -5.07 -0.18
CA ILE A 238 18.01 -3.91 0.06
C ILE A 238 18.25 -3.73 1.55
N LEU A 239 17.20 -3.78 2.36
CA LEU A 239 17.31 -3.68 3.82
C LEU A 239 18.20 -4.78 4.38
N ASN A 240 18.10 -6.02 3.88
CA ASN A 240 18.98 -7.10 4.28
C ASN A 240 20.45 -6.79 3.94
N SER A 241 20.72 -6.29 2.74
CA SER A 241 22.08 -5.89 2.37
C SER A 241 22.64 -4.77 3.25
N ILE A 242 21.80 -3.89 3.78
CA ILE A 242 22.20 -2.85 4.74
C ILE A 242 22.49 -3.50 6.10
N LEU A 243 21.59 -4.36 6.58
CA LEU A 243 21.73 -5.09 7.84
C LEU A 243 23.00 -5.96 7.90
N GLU A 244 23.47 -6.47 6.77
CA GLU A 244 24.72 -7.25 6.68
C GLU A 244 25.98 -6.37 6.75
N LYS A 245 25.88 -5.11 6.31
CA LYS A 245 27.02 -4.18 6.22
C LYS A 245 27.18 -3.33 7.49
N ASP A 246 26.06 -2.98 8.13
CA ASP A 246 26.03 -2.13 9.30
C ASP A 246 25.78 -2.95 10.58
N ASP A 247 26.44 -2.57 11.67
CA ASP A 247 26.17 -3.14 13.00
C ASP A 247 24.87 -2.54 13.54
N VAL A 248 23.74 -3.16 13.18
CA VAL A 248 22.42 -2.72 13.62
C VAL A 248 22.15 -3.24 15.02
N ASP A 249 21.94 -2.30 15.95
CA ASP A 249 21.64 -2.63 17.32
C ASP A 249 20.31 -3.39 17.48
N GLU A 250 20.12 -3.94 18.68
CA GLU A 250 18.92 -4.70 19.02
C GLU A 250 17.62 -3.88 18.84
N GLY A 251 17.69 -2.56 19.05
CA GLY A 251 16.55 -1.64 18.88
C GLY A 251 16.16 -1.49 17.41
N GLY A 252 17.14 -1.29 16.53
CA GLY A 252 16.98 -1.22 15.08
C GLY A 252 16.40 -2.52 14.53
N LEU A 253 16.88 -3.67 15.01
CA LEU A 253 16.34 -4.97 14.61
C LEU A 253 14.87 -5.14 15.02
N VAL A 254 14.49 -4.71 16.23
CA VAL A 254 13.09 -4.73 16.69
C VAL A 254 12.20 -3.85 15.82
N LEU A 255 12.65 -2.66 15.42
CA LEU A 255 11.91 -1.78 14.51
C LEU A 255 11.68 -2.44 13.14
N ILE A 256 12.72 -3.05 12.57
CA ILE A 256 12.64 -3.73 11.28
C ILE A 256 11.65 -4.90 11.35
N ARG A 257 11.77 -5.75 12.37
CA ARG A 257 10.86 -6.89 12.58
C ARG A 257 9.39 -6.45 12.68
N ASN A 258 9.12 -5.34 13.37
CA ASN A 258 7.78 -4.74 13.46
C ASN A 258 7.23 -4.31 12.09
N CYS A 259 8.04 -3.59 11.32
CA CYS A 259 7.67 -3.12 9.98
C CYS A 259 7.41 -4.30 9.04
N VAL A 260 8.33 -5.27 8.99
CA VAL A 260 8.22 -6.46 8.14
C VAL A 260 6.94 -7.23 8.44
N HIS A 261 6.63 -7.46 9.72
CA HIS A 261 5.41 -8.18 10.11
C HIS A 261 4.13 -7.53 9.53
N HIS A 262 4.04 -6.20 9.58
CA HIS A 262 2.88 -5.46 9.07
C HIS A 262 2.86 -5.43 7.54
N LEU A 263 4.02 -5.21 6.91
CA LEU A 263 4.14 -5.14 5.45
C LEU A 263 3.83 -6.48 4.78
N VAL A 264 4.35 -7.59 5.31
CA VAL A 264 4.08 -8.94 4.79
C VAL A 264 2.59 -9.24 4.86
N TYR A 265 1.98 -9.04 6.04
CA TYR A 265 0.56 -9.31 6.23
C TYR A 265 -0.32 -8.51 5.27
N GLN A 266 -0.13 -7.18 5.23
CA GLN A 266 -0.97 -6.29 4.44
C GLN A 266 -0.75 -6.48 2.94
N SER A 267 0.50 -6.65 2.50
CA SER A 267 0.80 -6.78 1.07
C SER A 267 0.22 -8.06 0.46
N VAL A 268 0.22 -9.18 1.19
CA VAL A 268 -0.38 -10.45 0.77
C VAL A 268 -1.92 -10.37 0.77
N GLU A 269 -2.52 -9.77 1.81
CA GLU A 269 -3.98 -9.57 1.88
C GLU A 269 -4.49 -8.60 0.80
N LEU A 270 -3.71 -7.58 0.45
CA LEU A 270 -4.03 -6.65 -0.63
C LEU A 270 -3.80 -7.24 -2.04
N GLY A 271 -3.09 -8.37 -2.15
CA GLY A 271 -2.69 -9.01 -3.40
C GLY A 271 -1.62 -8.22 -4.16
N VAL A 272 -0.87 -7.39 -3.44
CA VAL A 272 0.26 -6.61 -3.95
C VAL A 272 1.49 -7.50 -4.09
N GLU A 273 1.79 -8.28 -3.07
CA GLU A 273 2.86 -9.29 -3.05
C GLU A 273 2.29 -10.72 -3.02
N THR A 274 3.16 -11.70 -3.24
CA THR A 274 2.84 -13.13 -3.16
C THR A 274 3.60 -13.77 -2.00
N LYS A 275 3.14 -14.94 -1.54
CA LYS A 275 3.88 -15.70 -0.52
C LYS A 275 5.29 -16.05 -1.02
N ILE A 276 5.37 -16.52 -2.27
CA ILE A 276 6.63 -16.88 -2.94
C ILE A 276 7.58 -15.68 -3.06
N SER A 277 7.09 -14.49 -3.45
CA SER A 277 7.96 -13.32 -3.54
C SER A 277 8.53 -12.89 -2.18
N TRP A 278 7.77 -13.07 -1.09
CA TRP A 278 8.28 -12.86 0.26
C TRP A 278 9.26 -13.95 0.72
N GLU A 279 8.97 -15.22 0.47
CA GLU A 279 9.87 -16.35 0.78
C GLU A 279 11.24 -16.13 0.12
N ASN A 280 11.27 -15.82 -1.17
CA ASN A 280 12.50 -15.54 -1.92
C ASN A 280 13.19 -14.23 -1.50
N ALA A 281 12.51 -13.34 -0.77
CA ALA A 281 13.08 -12.07 -0.31
C ALA A 281 13.79 -12.21 1.03
N VAL A 282 13.42 -13.22 1.83
CA VAL A 282 13.99 -13.44 3.16
C VAL A 282 14.82 -14.71 3.29
N GLU A 283 15.02 -15.44 2.20
CA GLU A 283 15.79 -16.70 2.17
C GLU A 283 17.16 -16.56 2.82
N ASP A 284 17.88 -15.49 2.49
CA ASP A 284 19.22 -15.19 3.02
C ASP A 284 19.22 -14.14 4.16
N CYS A 285 18.05 -13.79 4.68
CA CYS A 285 17.96 -12.79 5.76
C CYS A 285 18.38 -13.35 7.12
N ASN A 286 18.59 -12.43 8.09
CA ASN A 286 18.74 -12.77 9.50
C ASN A 286 17.67 -13.82 9.93
N PRO A 287 18.05 -14.92 10.63
CA PRO A 287 17.14 -15.99 10.99
C PRO A 287 15.90 -15.56 11.78
N GLU A 288 15.96 -14.46 12.53
CA GLU A 288 14.81 -13.92 13.25
C GLU A 288 13.79 -13.28 12.29
N ILE A 289 14.27 -12.51 11.30
CA ILE A 289 13.43 -11.89 10.28
C ILE A 289 12.78 -12.99 9.42
N TRP A 290 13.56 -13.97 8.98
CA TRP A 290 13.07 -15.12 8.21
C TRP A 290 11.95 -15.86 8.96
N LYS A 291 12.16 -16.18 10.26
CA LYS A 291 11.13 -16.83 11.10
C LYS A 291 9.86 -15.99 11.22
N ASP A 292 10.00 -14.69 11.44
CA ASP A 292 8.85 -13.78 11.60
C ASP A 292 8.03 -13.69 10.30
N VAL A 293 8.69 -13.60 9.14
CA VAL A 293 8.00 -13.59 7.84
C VAL A 293 7.26 -14.89 7.60
N LEU A 294 7.92 -16.05 7.76
CA LEU A 294 7.25 -17.34 7.56
C LEU A 294 6.05 -17.54 8.48
N PHE A 295 6.16 -17.11 9.73
CA PHE A 295 5.06 -17.14 10.67
C PHE A 295 3.86 -16.29 10.21
N VAL A 296 4.11 -15.08 9.72
CA VAL A 296 3.06 -14.21 9.16
C VAL A 296 2.46 -14.83 7.90
N LEU A 297 3.28 -15.34 6.98
CA LEU A 297 2.85 -15.98 5.75
C LEU A 297 1.95 -17.19 6.02
N HIS A 298 2.27 -18.00 7.03
CA HIS A 298 1.45 -19.12 7.45
C HIS A 298 0.06 -18.68 7.95
N LYS A 299 -0.01 -17.54 8.66
CA LYS A 299 -1.26 -16.98 9.18
C LYS A 299 -2.09 -16.23 8.15
N THR A 300 -1.46 -15.66 7.13
CA THR A 300 -2.17 -15.00 6.03
C THR A 300 -2.89 -16.01 5.15
N LYS A 301 -4.19 -15.80 4.95
CA LYS A 301 -4.97 -16.59 4.00
C LYS A 301 -4.61 -16.20 2.56
N GLY A 302 -4.32 -14.92 2.35
CA GLY A 302 -4.07 -14.33 1.04
C GLY A 302 -5.35 -14.27 0.19
N LYS A 303 -5.35 -13.43 -0.84
CA LYS A 303 -6.42 -13.44 -1.83
C LYS A 303 -6.32 -14.70 -2.70
N ARG A 304 -7.23 -15.65 -2.48
CA ARG A 304 -7.41 -16.82 -3.35
C ARG A 304 -8.13 -16.39 -4.62
N GLY A 305 -7.42 -16.36 -5.75
CA GLY A 305 -7.97 -16.03 -7.07
C GLY A 305 -6.90 -15.46 -8.01
N LYS A 306 -7.12 -15.58 -9.32
CA LYS A 306 -6.22 -14.99 -10.32
C LYS A 306 -6.25 -13.46 -10.17
N LYS A 307 -5.09 -12.85 -9.89
CA LYS A 307 -4.96 -11.38 -9.84
C LYS A 307 -5.46 -10.83 -11.18
N LYS A 308 -6.45 -9.95 -11.14
CA LYS A 308 -6.90 -9.19 -12.31
C LYS A 308 -5.71 -8.33 -12.73
N VAL A 309 -5.01 -8.74 -13.79
CA VAL A 309 -3.87 -7.98 -14.30
C VAL A 309 -4.45 -6.74 -14.98
N VAL A 310 -4.22 -5.57 -14.37
CA VAL A 310 -4.54 -4.28 -14.98
C VAL A 310 -3.43 -3.98 -15.97
N ARG A 311 -3.79 -3.70 -17.22
CA ARG A 311 -2.86 -3.22 -18.25
C ARG A 311 -3.56 -2.18 -19.10
N THR A 312 -2.81 -1.17 -19.50
CA THR A 312 -3.23 -0.18 -20.50
C THR A 312 -3.10 -0.74 -21.90
N LEU A 313 -3.75 -0.10 -22.87
CA LEU A 313 -3.63 -0.47 -24.27
C LEU A 313 -2.18 -0.30 -24.76
N ASP A 314 -1.44 0.69 -24.26
CA ASP A 314 -0.01 0.91 -24.54
C ASP A 314 0.87 -0.27 -24.12
N GLU A 315 0.53 -0.93 -23.02
CA GLU A 315 1.29 -2.08 -22.49
C GLU A 315 0.93 -3.40 -23.17
N ILE A 316 -0.22 -3.44 -23.85
CA ILE A 316 -0.71 -4.63 -24.56
C ILE A 316 -0.25 -4.63 -26.02
N LEU A 317 -0.19 -3.46 -26.65
CA LEU A 317 0.19 -3.31 -28.05
C LEU A 317 1.71 -3.46 -28.28
N ILE A 318 2.06 -4.08 -29.39
CA ILE A 318 3.43 -4.33 -29.84
C ILE A 318 3.69 -3.55 -31.14
N GLY A 319 4.82 -2.85 -31.21
CA GLY A 319 5.23 -2.04 -32.37
C GLY A 319 4.84 -0.57 -32.22
N ASP A 320 4.47 0.08 -33.32
CA ASP A 320 4.06 1.49 -33.34
C ASP A 320 2.70 1.71 -32.64
N VAL A 321 2.72 1.80 -31.32
CA VAL A 321 1.52 1.96 -30.48
C VAL A 321 0.63 3.13 -30.94
N THR A 322 1.22 4.21 -31.47
CA THR A 322 0.47 5.40 -31.90
C THR A 322 -0.35 5.11 -33.16
N ASP A 323 0.25 4.50 -34.17
CA ASP A 323 -0.45 4.06 -35.39
C ASP A 323 -1.54 3.03 -35.08
N HIS A 324 -1.22 1.99 -34.29
CA HIS A 324 -2.19 0.96 -33.92
C HIS A 324 -3.39 1.56 -33.19
N LYS A 325 -3.19 2.53 -32.28
CA LYS A 325 -4.30 3.23 -31.62
C LYS A 325 -5.17 4.02 -32.58
N LYS A 326 -4.60 4.65 -33.61
CA LYS A 326 -5.37 5.34 -34.65
C LYS A 326 -6.26 4.36 -35.42
N LYS A 327 -5.68 3.23 -35.86
CA LYS A 327 -6.42 2.14 -36.51
C LYS A 327 -7.51 1.56 -35.62
N ILE A 328 -7.24 1.37 -34.32
CA ILE A 328 -8.24 0.90 -33.36
C ILE A 328 -9.40 1.91 -33.21
N ARG A 329 -9.14 3.22 -33.18
CA ARG A 329 -10.24 4.22 -33.16
C ARG A 329 -11.10 4.11 -34.41
N GLN A 330 -10.48 4.01 -35.58
CA GLN A 330 -11.19 3.80 -36.82
C GLN A 330 -12.03 2.50 -36.79
N PHE A 331 -11.51 1.41 -36.23
CA PHE A 331 -12.27 0.17 -36.05
C PHE A 331 -13.55 0.40 -35.24
N LEU A 332 -13.44 1.13 -34.14
CA LEU A 332 -14.57 1.39 -33.24
C LEU A 332 -15.60 2.34 -33.84
N GLU A 333 -15.16 3.25 -34.72
CA GLU A 333 -16.06 4.12 -35.49
C GLU A 333 -16.83 3.32 -36.56
N GLU A 334 -16.19 2.34 -37.19
CA GLU A 334 -16.82 1.48 -38.21
C GLU A 334 -17.66 0.34 -37.63
N ASN A 335 -17.48 0.00 -36.35
CA ASN A 335 -18.08 -1.19 -35.72
C ASN A 335 -18.61 -0.86 -34.30
N GLU A 336 -19.89 -0.50 -34.21
CA GLU A 336 -20.52 -0.08 -32.95
C GLU A 336 -20.90 -1.23 -32.01
N ASP A 337 -21.09 -2.45 -32.52
CA ASP A 337 -21.50 -3.59 -31.69
C ASP A 337 -20.37 -4.05 -30.77
N ASP A 338 -20.64 -4.18 -29.46
CA ASP A 338 -19.69 -4.68 -28.45
C ASP A 338 -19.00 -6.00 -28.86
N ILE A 339 -19.72 -6.88 -29.57
CA ILE A 339 -19.22 -8.18 -30.06
C ILE A 339 -17.99 -8.02 -30.98
N CYS A 340 -17.85 -6.87 -31.64
CA CYS A 340 -16.75 -6.58 -32.55
C CYS A 340 -15.40 -6.46 -31.81
N LEU A 341 -15.38 -6.22 -30.50
CA LEU A 341 -14.13 -6.28 -29.73
C LEU A 341 -13.49 -7.67 -29.76
N ALA A 342 -14.28 -8.74 -29.86
CA ALA A 342 -13.75 -10.09 -30.05
C ALA A 342 -13.01 -10.23 -31.38
N TYR A 343 -13.55 -9.61 -32.43
CA TYR A 343 -12.98 -9.62 -33.78
C TYR A 343 -11.70 -8.81 -33.84
N LEU A 344 -11.71 -7.62 -33.21
CA LEU A 344 -10.55 -6.76 -33.10
C LEU A 344 -9.39 -7.46 -32.38
N LEU A 345 -9.65 -8.08 -31.21
CA LEU A 345 -8.59 -8.79 -30.49
C LEU A 345 -8.00 -9.92 -31.31
N LEU A 346 -8.83 -10.68 -32.04
CA LEU A 346 -8.34 -11.77 -32.88
C LEU A 346 -7.47 -11.25 -34.03
N ALA A 347 -7.87 -10.17 -34.70
CA ALA A 347 -7.09 -9.54 -35.76
C ALA A 347 -5.74 -9.00 -35.25
N LEU A 348 -5.73 -8.37 -34.08
CA LEU A 348 -4.52 -7.88 -33.43
C LEU A 348 -3.57 -9.03 -33.03
N VAL A 349 -4.10 -10.17 -32.57
CA VAL A 349 -3.30 -11.35 -32.26
C VAL A 349 -2.74 -12.00 -33.54
N GLN A 350 -3.54 -12.14 -34.59
CA GLN A 350 -3.11 -12.69 -35.89
C GLN A 350 -2.00 -11.87 -36.54
N THR A 351 -2.00 -10.56 -36.32
CA THR A 351 -0.97 -9.64 -36.86
C THR A 351 0.23 -9.46 -35.91
N GLY A 352 0.28 -10.20 -34.80
CA GLY A 352 1.36 -10.12 -33.82
C GLY A 352 1.42 -8.80 -33.04
N LYS A 353 0.40 -7.95 -33.16
CA LYS A 353 0.32 -6.65 -32.48
C LYS A 353 -0.12 -6.77 -31.03
N VAL A 354 -0.65 -7.93 -30.65
CA VAL A 354 -0.97 -8.32 -29.27
C VAL A 354 -0.54 -9.78 -29.08
N LYS A 355 0.04 -10.12 -27.92
CA LYS A 355 0.37 -11.52 -27.61
C LYS A 355 -0.90 -12.35 -27.43
N ASP A 356 -0.91 -13.55 -27.99
CA ASP A 356 -1.99 -14.54 -27.85
C ASP A 356 -2.30 -14.95 -26.40
N THR A 357 -1.32 -14.80 -25.51
CA THR A 357 -1.39 -15.03 -24.06
C THR A 357 -2.21 -13.99 -23.30
N ILE A 358 -2.52 -12.83 -23.90
CA ILE A 358 -3.33 -11.80 -23.26
C ILE A 358 -4.78 -12.29 -23.11
N PRO A 359 -5.31 -12.38 -21.87
CA PRO A 359 -6.71 -12.77 -21.68
C PRO A 359 -7.67 -11.70 -22.22
N TYR A 360 -8.80 -12.14 -22.78
CA TYR A 360 -9.85 -11.23 -23.31
C TYR A 360 -10.21 -10.13 -22.31
N MET A 361 -10.45 -10.48 -21.04
CA MET A 361 -10.84 -9.50 -20.02
C MET A 361 -9.75 -8.47 -19.70
N THR A 362 -8.48 -8.76 -19.97
CA THR A 362 -7.40 -7.77 -19.83
C THR A 362 -7.47 -6.77 -20.98
N PHE A 363 -7.63 -7.26 -22.22
CA PHE A 363 -7.83 -6.41 -23.39
C PHE A 363 -9.11 -5.56 -23.29
N HIS A 364 -10.25 -6.17 -22.94
CA HIS A 364 -11.54 -5.50 -22.80
C HIS A 364 -11.47 -4.28 -21.89
N ARG A 365 -10.84 -4.42 -20.73
CA ARG A 365 -10.68 -3.30 -19.77
C ARG A 365 -9.74 -2.22 -20.27
N ALA A 366 -8.67 -2.62 -20.96
CA ALA A 366 -7.79 -1.66 -21.62
C ALA A 366 -8.55 -0.84 -22.68
N MET A 367 -9.51 -1.46 -23.38
CA MET A 367 -10.39 -0.80 -24.34
C MET A 367 -11.41 0.12 -23.68
N GLU A 368 -12.08 -0.31 -22.59
CA GLU A 368 -12.99 0.57 -21.83
C GLU A 368 -12.27 1.82 -21.34
N HIS A 369 -11.04 1.66 -20.84
CA HIS A 369 -10.22 2.79 -20.42
C HIS A 369 -9.78 3.66 -21.61
N PHE A 370 -9.32 3.06 -22.71
CA PHE A 370 -8.89 3.78 -23.91
C PHE A 370 -10.01 4.62 -24.54
N THR A 371 -11.24 4.10 -24.51
CA THR A 371 -12.41 4.74 -25.11
C THR A 371 -13.17 5.65 -24.15
N GLY A 372 -12.97 5.48 -22.84
CA GLY A 372 -13.77 6.15 -21.80
C GLY A 372 -15.22 5.64 -21.74
N ARG A 373 -15.55 4.53 -22.41
CA ARG A 373 -16.90 3.97 -22.49
C ARG A 373 -16.98 2.62 -21.77
N ARG A 374 -18.13 2.33 -21.16
CA ARG A 374 -18.45 1.01 -20.61
C ARG A 374 -18.94 0.12 -21.75
N ILE A 375 -18.34 -1.04 -21.92
CA ILE A 375 -18.62 -1.97 -23.02
C ILE A 375 -19.03 -3.31 -22.43
N GLY A 376 -20.12 -3.92 -22.90
CA GLY A 376 -20.56 -5.24 -22.42
C GLY A 376 -19.52 -6.32 -22.70
N HIS A 377 -19.14 -7.13 -21.71
CA HIS A 377 -18.03 -8.08 -21.84
C HIS A 377 -18.44 -9.54 -22.06
N ASP A 378 -19.64 -9.96 -21.64
CA ASP A 378 -20.01 -11.39 -21.63
C ASP A 378 -20.15 -11.96 -23.04
N ILE A 379 -20.89 -11.27 -23.91
CA ILE A 379 -21.11 -11.69 -25.31
C ILE A 379 -19.79 -11.69 -26.10
N PRO A 380 -18.99 -10.61 -26.08
CA PRO A 380 -17.72 -10.59 -26.81
C PRO A 380 -16.69 -11.60 -26.26
N GLN A 381 -16.64 -11.80 -24.93
CA GLN A 381 -15.72 -12.77 -24.34
C GLN A 381 -16.03 -14.19 -24.81
N LYS A 382 -17.31 -14.57 -24.79
CA LYS A 382 -17.75 -15.88 -25.30
C LYS A 382 -17.39 -16.01 -26.78
N ARG A 383 -17.67 -14.98 -27.57
CA ARG A 383 -17.38 -14.94 -29.02
C ARG A 383 -15.90 -15.10 -29.33
N TYR A 384 -15.02 -14.45 -28.56
CA TYR A 384 -13.58 -14.59 -28.72
C TYR A 384 -13.12 -16.03 -28.43
N GLY A 385 -13.67 -16.67 -27.39
CA GLY A 385 -13.39 -18.06 -27.08
C GLY A 385 -13.84 -19.03 -28.19
N GLU A 386 -15.02 -18.79 -28.78
CA GLU A 386 -15.53 -19.57 -29.91
C GLU A 386 -14.61 -19.48 -31.13
N LEU A 387 -14.16 -18.26 -31.47
CA LEU A 387 -13.34 -18.01 -32.65
C LEU A 387 -11.88 -18.41 -32.47
N LYS A 388 -11.32 -18.30 -31.26
CA LYS A 388 -9.91 -18.64 -30.98
C LYS A 388 -9.66 -20.15 -30.98
N ASN A 389 -10.60 -20.93 -30.47
CA ASN A 389 -10.42 -22.38 -30.27
C ASN A 389 -11.02 -23.22 -31.40
N ASP A 390 -11.51 -22.58 -32.48
CA ASP A 390 -12.27 -23.21 -33.58
C ASP A 390 -13.28 -24.25 -33.05
N SER A 391 -14.01 -23.86 -32.00
CA SER A 391 -14.56 -24.81 -31.00
C SER A 391 -15.77 -25.63 -31.47
N GLY A 392 -16.06 -25.66 -32.77
CA GLY A 392 -17.17 -26.41 -33.36
C GLY A 392 -18.57 -25.88 -33.02
N TYR A 393 -18.70 -24.94 -32.07
CA TYR A 393 -19.98 -24.35 -31.65
C TYR A 393 -20.59 -23.38 -32.68
N LEU A 394 -19.84 -22.97 -33.69
CA LEU A 394 -20.31 -22.04 -34.72
C LEU A 394 -20.51 -22.74 -36.05
N ASN A 395 -21.75 -22.74 -36.53
CA ASN A 395 -22.07 -23.12 -37.89
C ASN A 395 -21.26 -22.21 -38.87
N PRO A 396 -20.33 -22.76 -39.67
CA PRO A 396 -19.50 -22.00 -40.61
C PRO A 396 -20.31 -21.20 -41.62
N TYR A 397 -21.55 -21.62 -41.89
CA TYR A 397 -22.45 -21.03 -42.86
C TYR A 397 -23.37 -19.94 -42.29
N SER A 398 -23.36 -19.73 -40.96
CA SER A 398 -24.18 -18.69 -40.33
C SER A 398 -23.75 -17.28 -40.77
N ASN A 399 -24.72 -16.39 -40.97
CA ASN A 399 -24.47 -14.99 -41.34
C ASN A 399 -23.58 -14.26 -40.32
N SER A 400 -23.71 -14.61 -39.04
CA SER A 400 -22.86 -14.09 -37.96
C SER A 400 -21.40 -14.51 -38.09
N CYS A 401 -21.11 -15.78 -38.44
CA CYS A 401 -19.74 -16.25 -38.65
C CYS A 401 -19.12 -15.64 -39.92
N LYS A 402 -19.91 -15.52 -41.01
CA LYS A 402 -19.47 -14.83 -42.23
C LYS A 402 -19.13 -13.36 -41.96
N ARG A 403 -19.95 -12.65 -41.17
CA ARG A 403 -19.67 -11.27 -40.74
C ARG A 403 -18.38 -11.18 -39.93
N ALA A 404 -18.20 -12.04 -38.93
CA ALA A 404 -16.99 -12.09 -38.11
C ALA A 404 -15.73 -12.29 -38.96
N LYS A 405 -15.71 -13.31 -39.81
CA LYS A 405 -14.57 -13.61 -40.69
C LYS A 405 -14.24 -12.45 -41.63
N ARG A 406 -15.26 -11.77 -42.19
CA ARG A 406 -15.07 -10.61 -43.05
C ARG A 406 -14.40 -9.45 -42.32
N ILE A 407 -14.92 -9.09 -41.15
CA ILE A 407 -14.37 -8.00 -40.33
C ILE A 407 -12.94 -8.34 -39.89
N ILE A 408 -12.70 -9.55 -39.39
CA ILE A 408 -11.36 -10.00 -38.97
C ILE A 408 -10.39 -9.93 -40.15
N HIS A 409 -10.76 -10.46 -41.32
CA HIS A 409 -9.86 -10.49 -42.47
C HIS A 409 -9.50 -9.07 -42.96
N GLU A 410 -10.49 -8.18 -43.06
CA GLU A 410 -10.23 -6.79 -43.48
C GLU A 410 -9.32 -6.08 -42.49
N TRP A 411 -9.61 -6.20 -41.19
CA TRP A 411 -8.81 -5.53 -40.16
C TRP A 411 -7.44 -6.16 -39.95
N THR A 412 -7.28 -7.47 -40.13
CA THR A 412 -5.97 -8.12 -40.20
C THR A 412 -5.14 -7.52 -41.33
N ARG A 413 -5.73 -7.25 -42.50
CA ARG A 413 -5.04 -6.60 -43.63
C ARG A 413 -4.67 -5.14 -43.32
N ILE A 414 -5.58 -4.36 -42.74
CA ILE A 414 -5.34 -2.95 -42.36
C ILE A 414 -4.24 -2.86 -41.28
N LEU A 415 -4.26 -3.74 -40.29
CA LEU A 415 -3.28 -3.79 -39.21
C LEU A 415 -1.91 -4.32 -39.67
N ALA A 416 -1.87 -5.22 -40.66
CA ALA A 416 -0.63 -5.75 -41.23
C ALA A 416 0.12 -4.76 -42.14
N LYS A 417 -0.58 -3.77 -42.71
CA LYS A 417 0.06 -2.66 -43.44
C LYS A 417 0.79 -1.76 -42.43
N THR A 418 2.05 -2.06 -42.17
CA THR A 418 2.98 -1.17 -41.45
C THR A 418 3.61 -0.21 -42.46
N GLY A 419 3.57 1.08 -42.15
CA GLY A 419 4.50 2.06 -42.70
C GLY A 419 5.89 1.88 -42.10
#